data_AF-U6KA84-F1
#
_entry.id   AF-U6KA84-F1
#
_cell.length_a   1.000
_cell.length_b   1.000
_cell.length_c   1.000
_cell.angle_alpha   90.00
_cell.angle_beta   90.00
_cell.angle_gamma   90.00
#
_symmetry.space_group_name_H-M   'P 1'
#
loop_
_entity.id
_entity.type
_entity.pdbx_description
1 polymer ?
#
loop_
_entity_poly.entity_id
_entity_poly.type
_entity_poly.pdbx_seq_one_letter_code
_entity_poly.pdbx_strand_id
1 'polypeptide(L)'
;MLLQQQQQGVMQQQQQQRIRGDVQGVSTLEGNKMAMKAILKVQSKLQGFDREGEAPLSVPAYVERLLNTAQNPHNLSRLFAGWMPFA
;
A
#
# COMPACT_ATOMS: atom_id res chain seq x y z
N MET A 1 37.67 -32.14 15.15
CA MET A 1 36.34 -32.46 14.59
C MET A 1 35.19 -31.76 15.32
N LEU A 2 35.13 -31.74 16.67
CA LEU A 2 34.06 -31.05 17.41
C LEU A 2 33.90 -29.55 17.06
N LEU A 3 35.01 -28.83 16.87
CA LEU A 3 34.98 -27.39 16.60
C LEU A 3 34.38 -27.03 15.23
N GLN A 4 34.51 -27.93 14.25
CA GLN A 4 33.94 -27.73 12.90
C GLN A 4 32.43 -28.00 12.88
N GLN A 5 31.95 -28.94 13.69
CA GLN A 5 30.52 -29.22 13.83
C GLN A 5 29.79 -28.06 14.51
N GLN A 6 30.43 -27.40 15.49
CA GLN A 6 29.84 -26.25 16.16
C GLN A 6 29.69 -25.04 15.23
N GLN A 7 30.66 -24.76 14.35
CA GLN A 7 30.56 -23.65 13.39
C GLN A 7 29.48 -23.88 12.33
N GLN A 8 29.22 -25.13 11.92
CA GLN A 8 28.15 -25.45 10.99
C GLN A 8 26.75 -25.25 11.60
N GLY A 9 26.58 -25.56 12.88
CA GLY A 9 25.30 -25.33 13.59
C GLY A 9 24.95 -23.84 13.76
N VAL A 10 25.97 -23.01 14.03
CA VAL A 10 25.78 -21.55 14.15
C VAL A 10 25.39 -20.93 12.81
N MET A 11 26.00 -21.38 11.70
CA MET A 11 25.63 -20.90 10.36
C MET A 11 24.20 -21.29 9.96
N GLN A 12 23.77 -22.52 10.28
CA GLN A 12 22.38 -22.94 10.02
C GLN A 12 21.36 -22.16 10.85
N GLN A 13 21.64 -21.88 12.13
CA GLN A 13 20.76 -21.06 12.96
C GLN A 13 20.64 -19.62 12.43
N GLN A 14 21.73 -19.04 11.95
CA GLN A 14 21.70 -17.67 11.43
C GLN A 14 20.96 -17.57 10.09
N GLN A 15 21.02 -18.61 9.26
CA GLN A 15 20.26 -18.69 8.01
C GLN A 15 18.77 -18.90 8.26
N GLN A 16 18.38 -19.65 9.29
CA GLN A 16 16.98 -19.87 9.65
C GLN A 16 16.32 -18.63 10.28
N GLN A 17 17.09 -17.75 10.92
CA GLN A 17 16.60 -16.46 11.41
C GLN A 17 16.33 -15.44 10.28
N ARG A 18 17.07 -15.50 9.16
CA ARG A 18 16.86 -14.60 8.02
C ARG A 18 15.52 -14.82 7.31
N ILE A 19 15.07 -16.08 7.20
CA ILE A 19 13.81 -16.42 6.51
C ILE A 19 12.57 -15.98 7.34
N ARG A 20 12.74 -15.78 8.65
CA ARG A 20 11.65 -15.37 9.56
C ARG A 20 11.38 -13.85 9.55
N GLY A 21 12.20 -13.05 8.88
CA GLY A 21 12.10 -11.59 8.88
C GLY A 21 10.93 -11.00 8.09
N ASP A 22 10.33 -11.77 7.17
CA ASP A 22 9.47 -11.21 6.13
C ASP A 22 7.95 -11.32 6.43
N VAL A 23 7.54 -11.80 7.61
CA VAL A 23 6.12 -11.90 7.99
C VAL A 23 5.88 -11.39 9.40
N GLN A 24 6.39 -10.19 9.73
CA GLN A 24 5.76 -9.44 10.83
C GLN A 24 4.37 -9.00 10.37
N GLY A 25 3.39 -9.87 10.62
CA GLY A 25 1.99 -9.51 10.46
C GLY A 25 1.69 -8.24 11.25
N VAL A 26 0.98 -7.32 10.60
CA VAL A 26 0.46 -6.10 11.21
C VAL A 26 -0.24 -6.46 12.52
N SER A 27 0.09 -5.77 13.61
CA SER A 27 -0.60 -6.01 14.88
C SER A 27 -2.11 -5.80 14.73
N THR A 28 -2.93 -6.50 15.51
CA THR A 28 -4.40 -6.33 15.45
C THR A 28 -4.83 -4.88 15.62
N LEU A 29 -4.14 -4.13 16.48
CA LEU A 29 -4.37 -2.70 16.68
C LEU A 29 -4.07 -1.87 15.42
N GLU A 30 -2.93 -2.09 14.78
CA GLU A 30 -2.56 -1.38 13.54
C GLU A 30 -3.47 -1.77 12.36
N GLY A 31 -3.85 -3.04 12.28
CA GLY A 31 -4.81 -3.54 11.30
C GLY A 31 -6.17 -2.85 11.45
N ASN A 32 -6.68 -2.76 12.68
CA ASN A 32 -7.92 -2.05 12.99
C ASN A 32 -7.84 -0.55 12.65
N LYS A 33 -6.70 0.10 12.93
CA LYS A 33 -6.47 1.50 12.53
C LYS A 33 -6.53 1.68 11.01
N MET A 34 -5.91 0.78 10.24
CA MET A 34 -5.97 0.83 8.78
C MET A 34 -7.38 0.56 8.25
N ALA A 35 -8.10 -0.40 8.82
CA ALA A 35 -9.48 -0.69 8.46
C ALA A 35 -10.38 0.53 8.72
N MET A 36 -10.23 1.19 9.87
CA MET A 36 -10.98 2.40 10.19
C MET A 36 -10.68 3.54 9.19
N LYS A 37 -9.41 3.73 8.81
CA LYS A 37 -9.02 4.71 7.78
C LYS A 37 -9.68 4.40 6.42
N ALA A 38 -9.73 3.13 6.03
CA ALA A 38 -10.39 2.72 4.79
C ALA A 38 -11.89 3.04 4.81
N ILE A 39 -12.58 2.76 5.92
CA ILE A 39 -14.01 3.09 6.10
C ILE A 39 -14.23 4.60 5.97
N LEU A 40 -13.46 5.41 6.70
CA LEU A 40 -13.57 6.87 6.63
C LEU A 40 -13.33 7.39 5.21
N LYS A 41 -12.34 6.83 4.49
CA LYS A 41 -12.06 7.25 3.11
C LYS A 41 -13.22 6.91 2.16
N VAL A 42 -13.85 5.74 2.32
CA VAL A 42 -15.04 5.37 1.54
C VAL A 42 -16.19 6.33 1.82
N GLN A 43 -16.46 6.64 3.09
CA GLN A 43 -17.50 7.59 3.47
C GLN A 43 -17.25 8.99 2.88
N SER A 44 -16.01 9.49 2.92
CA SER A 44 -15.64 10.76 2.28
C SER A 44 -15.94 10.76 0.79
N LYS A 45 -15.56 9.69 0.07
CA LYS A 45 -15.85 9.58 -1.37
C LYS A 45 -17.35 9.61 -1.67
N LEU A 46 -18.15 8.90 -0.88
CA LEU A 46 -19.62 8.87 -1.03
C LEU A 46 -20.29 10.21 -0.74
N GLN A 47 -19.68 11.03 0.12
CA GLN A 47 -20.16 12.37 0.45
C GLN A 47 -19.65 13.46 -0.51
N GLY A 48 -18.86 13.10 -1.53
CA GLY A 48 -18.30 14.04 -2.50
C GLY A 48 -17.00 14.72 -2.06
N PHE A 49 -16.39 14.30 -0.94
CA PHE A 49 -15.09 14.79 -0.49
C PHE A 49 -13.97 14.00 -1.17
N ASP A 50 -13.33 14.63 -2.15
CA ASP A 50 -12.22 14.03 -2.90
C ASP A 50 -10.86 14.26 -2.21
N ARG A 51 -10.60 15.53 -1.84
CA ARG A 51 -9.34 16.01 -1.28
C ARG A 51 -9.55 16.61 0.11
N GLU A 52 -8.54 16.46 0.97
CA GLU A 52 -8.57 17.02 2.32
C GLU A 52 -8.62 18.54 2.27
N GLY A 53 -9.51 19.14 3.07
CA GLY A 53 -9.67 20.60 3.13
C GLY A 53 -10.53 21.22 2.03
N GLU A 54 -11.00 20.44 1.05
CA GLU A 54 -11.93 20.92 0.01
C GLU A 54 -13.39 20.71 0.40
N ALA A 55 -14.27 21.58 -0.10
CA ALA A 55 -15.72 21.41 -0.01
C ALA A 55 -16.19 20.19 -0.83
N PRO A 56 -17.32 19.56 -0.47
CA PRO A 56 -17.83 18.42 -1.22
C PRO A 56 -18.27 18.85 -2.62
N LEU A 57 -17.97 18.01 -3.61
CA LEU A 57 -18.34 18.25 -5.01
C LEU A 57 -19.74 17.71 -5.30
N SER A 58 -20.42 18.34 -6.28
CA SER A 58 -21.57 17.71 -6.93
C SER A 58 -21.13 16.46 -7.68
N VAL A 59 -22.06 15.53 -7.92
CA VAL A 59 -21.77 14.27 -8.64
C VAL A 59 -21.12 14.53 -10.01
N PRO A 60 -21.64 15.42 -10.88
CA PRO A 60 -21.00 15.69 -12.17
C PRO A 60 -19.57 16.23 -12.04
N ALA A 61 -19.34 17.17 -11.13
CA ALA A 61 -18.01 17.75 -10.92
C ALA A 61 -17.01 16.73 -10.35
N TYR A 62 -17.47 15.84 -9.46
CA TYR A 62 -16.66 14.75 -8.93
C TYR A 62 -16.23 13.78 -10.04
N VAL A 63 -17.17 13.38 -10.90
CA VAL A 63 -16.92 12.48 -12.03
C VAL A 63 -15.97 13.12 -13.05
N GLU A 64 -16.20 14.39 -13.42
CA GLU A 64 -15.33 15.13 -14.32
C GLU A 64 -13.89 15.20 -13.80
N ARG A 65 -13.73 15.54 -12.52
CA ARG A 65 -12.41 15.55 -11.88
C ARG A 65 -11.75 14.18 -11.88
N LEU A 66 -12.52 13.11 -11.62
CA LEU A 66 -12.01 11.75 -11.63
C LEU A 66 -11.45 11.37 -13.00
N LEU A 67 -12.21 11.67 -14.07
CA LEU A 67 -11.79 11.45 -15.46
C LEU A 67 -10.53 12.26 -15.79
N ASN A 68 -10.52 13.56 -15.49
CA ASN A 68 -9.38 14.43 -15.75
C ASN A 68 -8.12 13.95 -15.02
N THR A 69 -8.26 13.46 -13.78
CA THR A 69 -7.14 12.94 -13.00
C THR A 69 -6.60 11.63 -13.59
N ALA A 70 -7.49 10.73 -14.00
CA ALA A 70 -7.12 9.43 -14.55
C ALA A 70 -6.50 9.52 -15.96
N GLN A 71 -6.91 10.51 -16.76
CA GLN A 71 -6.42 10.72 -18.12
C GLN A 71 -5.18 11.63 -18.17
N ASN A 72 -4.80 12.27 -17.08
CA ASN A 72 -3.67 13.19 -17.06
C ASN A 72 -2.36 12.46 -17.40
N PRO A 73 -1.65 12.82 -18.49
CA PRO A 73 -0.41 12.18 -18.89
C PRO A 73 0.69 12.22 -17.80
N HIS A 74 0.69 13.26 -16.96
CA HIS A 74 1.61 13.37 -15.83
C HIS A 74 1.34 12.32 -14.74
N ASN A 75 0.08 11.92 -14.54
CA ASN A 75 -0.25 10.85 -13.61
C ASN A 75 0.04 9.49 -14.23
N LEU A 76 -0.30 9.32 -15.50
CA LEU A 76 -0.07 8.08 -16.25
C LEU A 76 1.41 7.72 -16.35
N SER A 77 2.30 8.69 -16.56
CA SER A 77 3.75 8.46 -16.65
C SER A 77 4.39 7.97 -15.35
N ARG A 78 3.70 8.12 -14.21
CA ARG A 78 4.16 7.69 -12.88
C ARG A 78 3.69 6.30 -12.49
N LEU A 79 2.85 5.68 -13.30
CA LEU A 79 2.39 4.31 -13.05
C LEU A 79 3.55 3.33 -13.25
N PHE A 80 3.47 2.18 -12.58
CA PHE A 80 4.40 1.08 -12.79
C PHE A 80 4.42 0.71 -14.28
N ALA A 81 5.60 0.59 -14.89
CA ALA A 81 5.73 0.40 -16.34
C ALA A 81 4.96 -0.82 -16.88
N GLY A 82 4.86 -1.91 -16.11
CA GLY A 82 4.08 -3.10 -16.47
C GLY A 82 2.56 -2.89 -16.49
N TRP A 83 2.06 -1.76 -15.99
CA TRP A 83 0.66 -1.35 -16.17
C TRP A 83 0.35 -0.93 -17.62
N MET A 84 1.38 -0.60 -18.40
CA MET A 84 1.28 -0.19 -19.81
C MET A 84 0.31 0.98 -20.03
N PRO A 85 0.53 2.15 -19.40
CA PRO A 85 -0.37 3.30 -19.51
C PRO A 85 -0.39 3.98 -20.90
N PHE A 86 0.38 3.45 -21.85
CA PHE A 86 0.59 3.95 -23.21
C PHE A 86 0.06 3.00 -24.30
N ALA A 87 -0.52 1.86 -23.91
CA ALA A 87 -0.96 0.80 -24.83
C ALA A 87 -2.31 1.09 -25.49
#